data_AF-A0A8S0FT78-F1
#
_entry.id   AF-A0A8S0FT78-F1
#
_cell.length_a   1.000
_cell.length_b   1.000
_cell.length_c   1.000
_cell.angle_alpha   90.00
_cell.angle_beta   90.00
_cell.angle_gamma   90.00
#
_symmetry.space_group_name_H-M   'P 1'
#
loop_
_entity.id
_entity.type
_entity.pdbx_description
1 polymer ?
#
loop_
_entity_poly.entity_id
_entity_poly.type
_entity_poly.pdbx_seq_one_letter_code
_entity_poly.pdbx_strand_id
1 'polypeptide(L)'
;MVECAQHPNADKLRVTKVNVGGDRLLDIVCGAPNCRQGLRVAVATIGAVLPGDFKIKAAKLRGEPSEGMLCSFSELGISDDHNGIIELPADAPIGTDIREYLKLDDNTIEISVTPNRADCLGIIGVARDVAVLNQLPLVEPEIVPVGATIDDTLPIAVEAQMVRPHGCLPALSWPCCKRH
;
A
#
# COMPACT_ATOMS: atom_id res chain seq x y z
N MET A 1 -16.09 -7.23 -0.47
CA MET A 1 -16.79 -7.98 0.60
C MET A 1 -18.22 -7.50 0.69
N VAL A 2 -19.19 -8.37 0.43
CA VAL A 2 -20.61 -8.00 0.32
C VAL A 2 -21.33 -8.12 1.66
N GLU A 3 -21.06 -9.19 2.41
CA GLU A 3 -21.62 -9.43 3.75
C GLU A 3 -20.52 -9.89 4.70
N CYS A 4 -20.65 -9.53 5.97
CA CYS A 4 -19.76 -9.95 7.04
C CYS A 4 -20.59 -10.20 8.31
N ALA A 5 -20.69 -11.45 8.74
CA ALA A 5 -21.43 -11.86 9.93
C ALA A 5 -20.50 -12.53 10.95
N GLN A 6 -20.89 -12.48 12.22
CA GLN A 6 -20.19 -13.22 13.28
C GLN A 6 -20.36 -14.72 13.07
N HIS A 7 -19.30 -15.50 13.27
CA HIS A 7 -19.35 -16.95 13.13
C HIS A 7 -20.18 -17.59 14.27
N PRO A 8 -21.14 -18.49 13.98
CA PRO A 8 -22.06 -19.04 14.99
C PRO A 8 -21.36 -19.88 16.07
N ASN A 9 -20.29 -20.59 15.70
CA ASN A 9 -19.53 -21.47 16.60
C ASN A 9 -18.15 -20.92 17.01
N ALA A 10 -17.86 -19.62 16.81
CA ALA A 10 -16.55 -19.05 17.13
C ALA A 10 -16.57 -17.53 17.34
N ASP A 11 -16.12 -17.07 18.51
CA ASP A 11 -16.14 -15.64 18.87
C ASP A 11 -15.14 -14.79 18.09
N LYS A 12 -14.03 -15.40 17.62
CA LYS A 12 -12.95 -14.69 16.91
C LYS A 12 -13.00 -14.84 15.39
N LEU A 13 -14.00 -15.54 14.84
CA LEU A 13 -14.11 -15.75 13.40
C LEU A 13 -15.35 -15.03 12.87
N ARG A 14 -15.26 -14.62 11.60
CA ARG A 14 -16.35 -14.01 10.84
C ARG A 14 -16.60 -14.85 9.60
N VAL A 15 -17.87 -15.01 9.25
CA VAL A 15 -18.33 -15.64 8.02
C VAL A 15 -18.65 -14.54 7.03
N THR A 16 -18.11 -14.64 5.83
CA THR A 16 -18.07 -13.52 4.90
C THR A 16 -18.50 -13.97 3.52
N LYS A 17 -19.30 -13.14 2.85
CA LYS A 17 -19.62 -13.33 1.43
C LYS A 17 -18.82 -12.38 0.59
N VAL A 18 -18.02 -12.94 -0.31
CA VAL A 18 -17.04 -12.18 -1.10
C VAL A 18 -17.36 -12.30 -2.58
N ASN A 19 -17.45 -11.16 -3.24
CA ASN A 19 -17.57 -11.09 -4.70
C ASN A 19 -16.16 -11.00 -5.30
N VAL A 20 -15.81 -11.97 -6.13
CA VAL A 20 -14.55 -12.03 -6.89
C VAL A 20 -14.77 -11.83 -8.40
N GLY A 21 -15.97 -11.45 -8.83
CA GLY A 21 -16.29 -11.20 -10.24
C GLY A 21 -16.74 -12.45 -11.01
N GLY A 22 -16.90 -13.58 -10.32
CA GLY A 22 -17.47 -14.80 -10.90
C GLY A 22 -19.00 -14.89 -10.79
N ASP A 23 -19.55 -16.02 -11.20
CA ASP A 23 -21.01 -16.25 -11.27
C ASP A 23 -21.72 -16.28 -9.91
N ARG A 24 -20.97 -16.55 -8.82
CA ARG A 24 -21.50 -16.67 -7.45
C ARG A 24 -20.60 -16.00 -6.43
N LEU A 25 -21.22 -15.60 -5.32
CA LEU A 25 -20.49 -15.17 -4.13
C LEU A 25 -19.79 -16.38 -3.50
N LEU A 26 -18.58 -16.15 -2.99
CA LEU A 26 -17.81 -17.14 -2.25
C LEU A 26 -18.05 -16.96 -0.76
N ASP A 27 -18.27 -18.07 -0.06
CA ASP A 27 -18.31 -18.09 1.40
C ASP A 27 -16.88 -18.28 1.92
N ILE A 28 -16.36 -17.32 2.67
CA ILE A 28 -14.99 -17.34 3.22
C ILE A 28 -15.04 -17.02 4.70
N VAL A 29 -14.38 -17.84 5.51
CA VAL A 29 -14.22 -17.60 6.95
C VAL A 29 -12.92 -16.84 7.19
N CYS A 30 -12.99 -15.72 7.92
CA CYS A 30 -11.82 -14.91 8.24
C CYS A 30 -11.77 -14.59 9.74
N GLY A 31 -10.57 -14.63 10.32
CA GLY A 31 -10.33 -14.27 11.73
C GLY A 31 -9.69 -12.91 11.95
N ALA A 32 -9.43 -12.14 10.89
CA ALA A 32 -8.73 -10.87 11.00
C ALA A 32 -9.59 -9.80 11.69
N PRO A 33 -9.02 -9.01 12.61
CA PRO A 33 -9.77 -8.04 13.42
C PRO A 33 -10.43 -6.94 12.58
N ASN A 34 -9.79 -6.56 11.47
CA ASN A 34 -10.23 -5.50 10.56
C ASN A 34 -11.29 -5.94 9.53
N CYS A 35 -11.65 -7.22 9.49
CA CYS A 35 -12.58 -7.81 8.52
C CYS A 35 -14.01 -7.26 8.67
N ARG A 36 -14.44 -6.34 7.80
CA ARG A 36 -15.75 -5.68 7.89
C ARG A 36 -16.44 -5.56 6.53
N GLN A 37 -17.77 -5.49 6.55
CA GLN A 37 -18.58 -5.33 5.34
C GLN A 37 -18.14 -4.10 4.52
N GLY A 38 -18.16 -4.23 3.19
CA GLY A 38 -17.82 -3.14 2.26
C GLY A 38 -16.33 -3.04 1.91
N LEU A 39 -15.45 -3.83 2.55
CA LEU A 39 -14.03 -3.82 2.21
C LEU A 39 -13.73 -4.39 0.82
N ARG A 40 -12.75 -3.78 0.14
CA ARG A 40 -12.02 -4.41 -0.97
C ARG A 40 -10.80 -5.13 -0.39
N VAL A 41 -10.63 -6.39 -0.77
CA VAL A 41 -9.69 -7.31 -0.12
C VAL A 41 -9.03 -8.18 -1.18
N ALA A 42 -7.81 -8.64 -0.90
CA ALA A 42 -7.16 -9.67 -1.69
C ALA A 42 -7.70 -11.05 -1.30
N VAL A 43 -8.14 -11.83 -2.29
CA VAL A 43 -8.75 -13.15 -2.10
C VAL A 43 -7.92 -14.20 -2.83
N ALA A 44 -7.41 -15.18 -2.08
CA ALA A 44 -6.84 -16.38 -2.68
C ALA A 44 -7.98 -17.40 -2.92
N THR A 45 -8.31 -17.62 -4.18
CA THR A 45 -9.35 -18.57 -4.60
C THR A 45 -8.88 -20.02 -4.52
N ILE A 46 -9.81 -20.96 -4.56
CA ILE A 46 -9.48 -22.40 -4.62
C ILE A 46 -8.54 -22.67 -5.79
N GLY A 47 -7.45 -23.41 -5.53
CA GLY A 47 -6.42 -23.72 -6.51
C GLY A 47 -5.26 -22.74 -6.55
N ALA A 48 -5.36 -21.58 -5.89
CA ALA A 48 -4.24 -20.66 -5.74
C ALA A 48 -3.10 -21.31 -4.92
N VAL A 49 -1.86 -20.98 -5.27
CA VAL A 49 -0.65 -21.40 -4.54
C VAL A 49 0.02 -20.15 -4.01
N LEU A 50 0.04 -20.02 -2.68
CA LEU A 50 0.71 -18.93 -1.97
C LEU A 50 2.19 -19.26 -1.73
N PRO A 51 3.02 -18.23 -1.42
CA PRO A 51 4.42 -18.43 -1.04
C PRO A 51 4.58 -19.51 0.04
N GLY A 52 5.60 -20.37 -0.09
CA GLY A 52 5.80 -21.52 0.79
C GLY A 52 4.99 -22.77 0.39
N ASP A 53 4.64 -22.92 -0.89
CA ASP A 53 3.89 -24.07 -1.45
C ASP A 53 2.51 -24.31 -0.82
N PHE A 54 1.90 -23.25 -0.28
CA PHE A 54 0.63 -23.34 0.40
C PHE A 54 -0.53 -23.30 -0.60
N LYS A 55 -1.10 -24.48 -0.89
CA LYS A 55 -2.23 -24.63 -1.83
C LYS A 55 -3.58 -24.38 -1.14
N ILE A 56 -4.35 -23.42 -1.66
CA ILE A 56 -5.70 -23.14 -1.20
C ILE A 56 -6.67 -24.23 -1.69
N LYS A 57 -7.38 -24.83 -0.75
CA LYS A 57 -8.42 -25.84 -0.99
C LYS A 57 -9.68 -25.44 -0.23
N ALA A 58 -10.83 -25.84 -0.75
CA ALA A 58 -12.09 -25.70 -0.02
C ALA A 58 -12.01 -26.52 1.28
N ALA A 59 -12.32 -25.88 2.40
CA ALA A 59 -12.29 -26.49 3.71
C ALA A 59 -13.50 -26.03 4.53
N LYS A 60 -13.83 -26.77 5.59
CA LYS A 60 -14.80 -26.33 6.59
C LYS A 60 -14.06 -25.90 7.84
N LEU A 61 -14.25 -24.66 8.26
CA LEU A 61 -13.72 -24.15 9.52
C LEU A 61 -14.86 -24.13 10.53
N ARG A 62 -14.76 -24.94 11.58
CA ARG A 62 -15.73 -24.98 12.70
C ARG A 62 -17.21 -25.11 12.28
N GLY A 63 -17.45 -25.86 11.21
CA GLY A 63 -18.78 -26.16 10.67
C GLY A 63 -19.16 -25.35 9.44
N GLU A 64 -18.58 -24.16 9.26
CA GLU A 64 -18.89 -23.27 8.14
C GLU A 64 -17.96 -23.52 6.94
N PRO A 65 -18.47 -23.47 5.70
CA PRO A 65 -17.65 -23.61 4.49
C PRO A 65 -16.76 -22.39 4.28
N SER A 66 -15.52 -22.63 3.82
CA SER A 66 -14.59 -21.60 3.37
C SER A 66 -14.00 -22.00 2.02
N GLU A 67 -14.33 -21.23 0.99
CA GLU A 67 -14.00 -21.45 -0.42
C GLU A 67 -12.83 -20.59 -0.88
N GLY A 68 -11.95 -20.24 0.05
CA GLY A 68 -10.81 -19.38 -0.18
C GLY A 68 -10.25 -18.85 1.12
N MET A 69 -9.36 -17.89 0.99
CA MET A 69 -8.70 -17.20 2.09
C MET A 69 -8.60 -15.70 1.77
N LEU A 70 -8.84 -14.85 2.77
CA LEU A 70 -8.53 -13.42 2.68
C LEU A 70 -7.08 -13.22 3.10
N CYS A 71 -6.27 -12.56 2.26
CA CYS A 71 -4.83 -12.48 2.47
C CYS A 71 -4.41 -11.17 3.17
N SER A 72 -3.39 -11.28 4.01
CA SER A 72 -2.56 -10.22 4.57
C SER A 72 -1.33 -9.93 3.69
N PHE A 73 -0.61 -8.84 3.96
CA PHE A 73 0.64 -8.53 3.24
C PHE A 73 1.72 -9.59 3.46
N SER A 74 1.81 -10.13 4.69
CA SER A 74 2.74 -11.20 5.05
C SER A 74 2.46 -12.50 4.31
N GLU A 75 1.19 -12.91 4.18
CA GLU A 75 0.83 -14.14 3.46
C GLU A 75 1.10 -14.05 1.95
N LEU A 76 1.10 -12.84 1.38
CA LEU A 76 1.49 -12.61 -0.02
C LEU A 76 3.00 -12.37 -0.20
N GLY A 77 3.77 -12.29 0.88
CA GLY A 77 5.21 -12.01 0.83
C GLY A 77 5.56 -10.57 0.42
N ILE A 78 4.65 -9.61 0.64
CA ILE A 78 4.83 -8.20 0.26
C ILE A 78 5.54 -7.42 1.39
N SER A 79 5.15 -7.67 2.65
CA SER A 79 5.78 -7.06 3.82
C SER A 79 5.58 -7.94 5.05
N ASP A 80 6.22 -7.62 6.17
CA ASP A 80 6.07 -8.34 7.44
C ASP A 80 4.77 -7.99 8.20
N ASP A 81 3.88 -7.19 7.60
CA ASP A 81 2.62 -6.81 8.23
C ASP A 81 1.62 -7.98 8.25
N HIS A 82 1.30 -8.40 9.46
CA HIS A 82 0.41 -9.51 9.79
C HIS A 82 -0.75 -9.08 10.71
N ASN A 83 -0.96 -7.76 10.88
CA ASN A 83 -1.98 -7.23 11.79
C ASN A 83 -3.42 -7.45 11.29
N GLY A 84 -3.61 -7.75 10.00
CA GLY A 84 -4.93 -7.96 9.41
C GLY A 84 -4.88 -8.29 7.92
N ILE A 85 -6.07 -8.37 7.32
CA ILE A 85 -6.23 -8.55 5.87
C ILE A 85 -5.91 -7.26 5.12
N ILE A 86 -5.49 -7.39 3.86
CA ILE A 86 -5.21 -6.26 2.98
C ILE A 86 -6.51 -5.48 2.73
N GLU A 87 -6.48 -4.18 3.04
CA GLU A 87 -7.55 -3.24 2.69
C GLU A 87 -7.15 -2.49 1.41
N LEU A 88 -7.79 -2.87 0.31
CA LEU A 88 -7.60 -2.21 -0.97
C LEU A 88 -8.45 -0.93 -1.07
N PRO A 89 -8.06 0.04 -1.90
CA PRO A 89 -8.88 1.18 -2.25
C PRO A 89 -10.29 0.79 -2.71
N ALA A 90 -11.29 1.61 -2.41
CA ALA A 90 -12.70 1.30 -2.67
C ALA A 90 -13.03 1.14 -4.17
N ASP A 91 -12.23 1.79 -5.01
CA ASP A 91 -12.26 1.80 -6.47
C ASP A 91 -11.48 0.65 -7.12
N ALA A 92 -10.88 -0.26 -6.32
CA ALA A 92 -10.20 -1.43 -6.86
C ALA A 92 -11.13 -2.27 -7.77
N PRO A 93 -10.71 -2.68 -8.98
CA PRO A 93 -11.53 -3.49 -9.87
C PRO A 93 -11.73 -4.90 -9.27
N ILE A 94 -12.97 -5.42 -9.35
CA ILE A 94 -13.27 -6.79 -8.89
C ILE A 94 -12.83 -7.78 -9.97
N GLY A 95 -12.14 -8.84 -9.57
CA GLY A 95 -11.77 -9.96 -10.45
C GLY A 95 -10.44 -9.78 -11.19
N THR A 96 -9.78 -8.63 -11.05
CA THR A 96 -8.41 -8.42 -11.54
C THR A 96 -7.41 -9.13 -10.63
N ASP A 97 -6.35 -9.70 -11.23
CA ASP A 97 -5.25 -10.28 -10.46
C ASP A 97 -4.59 -9.21 -9.57
N ILE A 98 -4.33 -9.56 -8.32
CA ILE A 98 -3.66 -8.67 -7.37
C ILE A 98 -2.25 -8.30 -7.82
N ARG A 99 -1.57 -9.20 -8.55
CA ARG A 99 -0.24 -8.95 -9.14
C ARG A 99 -0.28 -7.84 -10.17
N GLU A 100 -1.31 -7.84 -11.02
CA GLU A 100 -1.50 -6.83 -12.05
C GLU A 100 -1.96 -5.49 -11.47
N TYR A 101 -2.82 -5.54 -10.44
CA TYR A 101 -3.37 -4.35 -9.79
C TYR A 101 -2.31 -3.62 -8.95
N LEU A 102 -1.56 -4.33 -8.11
CA LEU A 102 -0.51 -3.76 -7.27
C LEU A 102 0.86 -3.68 -7.95
N LYS A 103 0.98 -4.14 -9.21
CA LYS A 103 2.25 -4.22 -9.96
C LYS A 103 3.34 -4.99 -9.19
N LEU A 104 2.99 -6.17 -8.70
CA LEU A 104 3.90 -6.99 -7.88
C LEU A 104 5.02 -7.66 -8.68
N ASP A 105 4.87 -7.78 -10.01
CA ASP A 105 5.93 -8.25 -10.90
C ASP A 105 6.95 -7.12 -11.18
N ASP A 106 7.52 -6.58 -10.10
CA ASP A 106 8.51 -5.51 -10.10
C ASP A 106 9.71 -5.87 -9.20
N ASN A 107 10.83 -5.17 -9.38
CA ASN A 107 12.07 -5.45 -8.68
C ASN A 107 12.58 -4.24 -7.91
N THR A 108 13.01 -4.46 -6.67
CA THR A 108 13.79 -3.49 -5.92
C THR A 108 15.27 -3.62 -6.27
N ILE A 109 15.87 -2.54 -6.80
CA ILE A 109 17.30 -2.50 -7.15
C ILE A 109 18.03 -1.63 -6.12
N GLU A 110 18.98 -2.23 -5.40
CA GLU A 110 19.85 -1.52 -4.46
C GLU A 110 21.15 -1.11 -5.16
N ILE A 111 21.50 0.17 -5.09
CA ILE A 111 22.72 0.73 -5.70
C ILE A 111 23.60 1.44 -4.67
N SER A 112 24.91 1.21 -4.74
CA SER A 112 25.90 1.91 -3.93
C SER A 112 26.32 3.21 -4.62
N VAL A 113 25.94 4.35 -4.03
CA VAL A 113 26.22 5.68 -4.59
C VAL A 113 27.47 6.28 -3.95
N THR A 114 28.44 6.68 -4.76
CA THR A 114 29.67 7.36 -4.29
C THR A 114 29.40 8.84 -3.95
N PRO A 115 30.20 9.48 -3.07
CA PRO A 115 29.93 10.85 -2.60
C PRO A 115 29.85 11.93 -3.68
N ASN A 116 30.47 11.70 -4.85
CA ASN A 116 30.44 12.60 -5.99
C ASN A 116 29.13 12.56 -6.81
N ARG A 117 28.20 11.64 -6.52
CA ARG A 117 26.91 11.47 -7.21
C ARG A 117 25.72 11.74 -6.30
N ALA A 118 25.75 12.87 -5.59
CA ALA A 118 24.66 13.29 -4.70
C ALA A 118 23.32 13.45 -5.44
N ASP A 119 23.35 13.67 -6.76
CA ASP A 119 22.19 13.70 -7.63
C ASP A 119 21.45 12.35 -7.69
N CYS A 120 22.15 11.22 -7.55
CA CYS A 120 21.57 9.87 -7.65
C CYS A 120 20.92 9.35 -6.35
N LEU A 121 20.72 10.20 -5.34
CA LEU A 121 20.04 9.83 -4.09
C LEU A 121 18.51 9.89 -4.17
N GLY A 122 17.95 10.14 -5.35
CA GLY A 122 16.52 10.10 -5.60
C GLY A 122 16.20 9.56 -6.99
N ILE A 123 14.93 9.17 -7.20
CA ILE A 123 14.46 8.56 -8.45
C ILE A 123 14.76 9.45 -9.66
N ILE A 124 14.57 10.76 -9.56
CA ILE A 124 14.83 11.70 -10.66
C ILE A 124 16.29 11.66 -11.14
N GLY A 125 17.27 11.57 -10.24
CA GLY A 125 18.68 11.57 -10.62
C GLY A 125 19.11 10.24 -11.23
N VAL A 126 18.66 9.12 -10.65
CA VAL A 126 18.91 7.78 -11.21
C VAL A 126 18.24 7.65 -12.58
N ALA A 127 16.97 8.03 -12.71
CA ALA A 127 16.24 8.00 -13.98
C ALA A 127 16.88 8.90 -15.04
N ARG A 128 17.39 10.08 -14.66
CA ARG A 128 18.12 10.97 -15.57
C ARG A 128 19.39 10.33 -16.11
N ASP A 129 20.17 9.67 -15.26
CA ASP A 129 21.40 8.97 -15.68
C ASP A 129 21.07 7.84 -16.67
N VAL A 130 20.04 7.04 -16.37
CA VAL A 130 19.54 5.99 -17.26
C VAL A 130 19.03 6.57 -18.59
N ALA A 131 18.31 7.69 -18.57
CA ALA A 131 17.81 8.35 -19.76
C ALA A 131 18.95 8.83 -20.68
N VAL A 132 19.99 9.45 -20.11
CA VAL A 132 21.18 9.88 -20.87
C VAL A 132 21.91 8.68 -21.49
N LEU A 133 22.12 7.61 -20.72
CA LEU A 133 22.80 6.40 -21.21
C LEU A 133 22.05 5.75 -22.39
N ASN A 134 20.73 5.79 -22.38
CA ASN A 134 19.89 5.20 -23.43
C ASN A 134 19.48 6.20 -24.53
N GLN A 135 19.92 7.46 -24.45
CA GLN A 135 19.51 8.55 -25.36
C GLN A 135 17.99 8.72 -25.46
N LEU A 136 17.30 8.54 -24.34
CA LEU A 136 15.85 8.71 -24.24
C LEU A 136 15.50 10.02 -23.55
N PRO A 137 14.35 10.64 -23.88
CA PRO A 137 13.85 11.77 -23.12
C PRO A 137 13.46 11.34 -21.70
N LEU A 138 13.73 12.18 -20.72
CA LEU A 138 13.24 11.99 -19.35
C LEU A 138 11.77 12.42 -19.29
N VAL A 139 10.90 11.54 -18.80
CA VAL A 139 9.49 11.85 -18.54
C VAL A 139 9.35 12.27 -17.08
N GLU A 140 9.06 13.55 -16.85
CA GLU A 140 8.86 14.10 -15.51
C GLU A 140 7.37 14.21 -15.17
N PRO A 141 6.98 13.99 -13.90
CA PRO A 141 5.60 14.21 -13.48
C PRO A 141 5.25 15.70 -13.55
N GLU A 142 3.99 16.00 -13.86
CA GLU A 142 3.49 17.37 -13.79
C GLU A 142 3.37 17.81 -12.32
N ILE A 143 4.10 18.87 -11.94
CA ILE A 143 4.07 19.43 -10.57
C ILE A 143 3.44 20.82 -10.64
N VAL A 144 2.14 20.88 -10.36
CA VAL A 144 1.38 22.14 -10.33
C VAL A 144 1.52 22.79 -8.94
N PRO A 145 1.90 24.08 -8.84
CA PRO A 145 1.93 24.79 -7.55
C PRO A 145 0.55 24.83 -6.90
N VAL A 146 0.48 24.47 -5.61
CA VAL A 146 -0.76 24.57 -4.84
C VAL A 146 -0.96 26.02 -4.42
N GLY A 147 -2.05 26.64 -4.89
CA GLY A 147 -2.43 27.99 -4.48
C GLY A 147 -2.82 28.02 -3.00
N ALA A 148 -2.39 29.05 -2.28
CA ALA A 148 -2.81 29.27 -0.90
C ALA A 148 -4.33 29.52 -0.84
N THR A 149 -5.02 28.86 0.09
CA THR A 149 -6.46 29.04 0.35
C THR A 149 -6.73 29.87 1.60
N ILE A 150 -5.69 30.22 2.35
CA ILE A 150 -5.69 31.04 3.56
C ILE A 150 -4.47 31.97 3.55
N ASP A 151 -4.54 33.06 4.31
CA ASP A 151 -3.48 34.08 4.39
C ASP A 151 -2.61 33.96 5.66
N ASP A 152 -2.80 32.92 6.46
CA ASP A 152 -2.07 32.67 7.72
C ASP A 152 -0.56 32.56 7.48
N THR A 153 0.22 33.43 8.14
CA THR A 153 1.68 33.45 8.05
C THR A 153 2.33 33.69 9.42
N LEU A 154 3.59 33.29 9.57
CA LEU A 154 4.40 33.50 10.77
C LEU A 154 5.65 34.30 10.40
N PRO A 155 6.06 35.30 11.22
CA PRO A 155 7.30 36.01 10.97
C PRO A 155 8.50 35.07 11.19
N ILE A 156 9.30 34.85 10.14
CA ILE A 156 10.51 34.02 10.19
C ILE A 156 11.71 34.91 9.83
N ALA A 157 12.65 35.04 10.76
CA ALA A 157 13.93 35.70 10.54
C ALA A 157 15.06 34.66 10.54
N VAL A 158 15.90 34.66 9.51
CA VAL A 158 17.06 33.78 9.40
C VAL A 158 18.33 34.57 9.73
N GLU A 159 18.91 34.30 10.91
CA GLU A 159 20.10 35.01 11.41
C GLU A 159 21.41 34.53 10.77
N ALA A 160 21.44 33.32 10.20
CA ALA A 160 22.65 32.69 9.64
C ALA A 160 22.52 32.41 8.13
N GLN A 161 22.56 33.47 7.32
CA GLN A 161 22.36 33.41 5.86
C GLN A 161 23.43 32.59 5.10
N MET A 162 24.66 32.48 5.62
CA MET A 162 25.75 31.72 4.97
C MET A 162 25.51 30.21 4.88
N VAL A 163 24.62 29.64 5.71
CA VAL A 163 24.42 28.18 5.79
C VAL A 163 23.19 27.71 4.97
N ARG A 164 22.30 28.63 4.56
CA ARG A 164 21.11 28.31 3.75
C ARG A 164 20.76 29.45 2.78
N PRO A 165 21.15 29.35 1.49
CA PRO A 165 20.90 30.41 0.51
C PRO A 165 19.44 30.51 0.05
N HIS A 166 18.66 29.42 0.15
CA HIS A 166 17.29 29.35 -0.34
C HIS A 166 16.39 28.61 0.67
N GLY A 167 15.52 29.36 1.37
CA GLY A 167 14.52 28.79 2.28
C GLY A 167 13.13 28.90 1.68
N CYS A 168 12.54 27.79 1.27
CA CYS A 168 11.10 27.69 1.00
C CYS A 168 10.49 26.82 2.10
N LEU A 169 9.59 27.38 2.90
CA LEU A 169 8.85 26.65 3.93
C LEU A 169 7.36 26.97 3.77
N PRO A 170 6.52 26.02 3.31
CA PRO A 170 5.09 26.08 3.56
C PRO A 170 4.83 25.97 5.06
N ALA A 171 3.84 26.70 5.57
CA ALA A 171 3.53 26.78 6.99
C ALA A 171 3.16 25.40 7.60
N LEU A 172 4.14 24.72 8.19
CA LEU A 172 3.94 23.53 9.01
C LEU A 172 4.24 23.89 10.47
N SER A 173 3.18 23.90 11.28
CA SER A 173 3.23 24.13 12.71
C SER A 173 3.93 22.98 13.44
N TRP A 174 5.03 23.27 14.13
CA TRP A 174 5.58 22.41 15.19
C TRP A 174 5.74 23.24 16.48
N PRO A 175 4.81 23.12 17.46
CA PRO A 175 4.97 23.76 18.75
C PRO A 175 5.51 22.75 19.76
N CYS A 176 6.84 22.54 19.82
CA CYS A 176 7.42 21.94 21.04
C CYS A 176 8.94 22.15 21.13
N CYS A 177 9.37 23.33 21.62
CA CYS A 177 10.58 23.44 22.42
C CYS A 177 10.62 24.82 23.10
N LYS A 178 9.81 25.01 24.16
CA LYS A 178 10.11 26.03 25.16
C LYS A 178 11.29 25.50 25.99
N ARG A 179 12.42 26.17 25.85
CA ARG A 179 13.64 26.01 26.65
C ARG A 179 13.34 26.22 28.13
N HIS A 180 13.91 25.38 28.98
CA HIS A 180 14.42 25.77 30.30
C HIS A 180 15.90 26.05 30.17
#